data_AF-A0A661R5F5-F1
#
_entry.id   AF-A0A661R5F5-F1
#
_cell.length_a   1.000
_cell.length_b   1.000
_cell.length_c   1.000
_cell.angle_alpha   90.00
_cell.angle_beta   90.00
_cell.angle_gamma   90.00
#
_symmetry.space_group_name_H-M   'P 1'
#
loop_
_entity.id
_entity.type
_entity.pdbx_description
1 polymer ?
#
loop_
_entity_poly.entity_id
_entity_poly.type
_entity_poly.pdbx_seq_one_letter_code
_entity_poly.pdbx_strand_id
1 'polypeptide(L)'
;NIRYNLPNLAIFLWRLNDYRIAVSKPASGGVHARDASIDLSDFPGAAAYIARFDVHPLGEPVRLFNMYRFDPDRRPPVVTQVDETPGPIAKARLTGDSPAGNPGAYVAVETYDHTDSGLGTLDISDAGLQLHLPESDFPGEIWPKPEDPQVWSIRGANLCAWETGLHPPLNSHEIVIDPVIGRMVIGVDTEDKGDALVDHLLLTYTYGAVGPVGAHPISRSSSPQEWNGAPVEKREVNFHQNPYGLRDALNNIEDSTSPIVIEIHDSMTHELDIAGLGGTTDEDGGVNLQLNRSLIIRAADSQRPVIKLAQPLRFRPANVKGADEDEQTEFDAVMSNLTVRFEGLYLTRGDAFPAGEPLIARAALHGLEIIGCTLDPGGSRKLDGTRAPIHSSMRLKEPYGFADADEEDAFNQTPEIIVQRGIIGSLFIDTGYKLFLTDSVVDAGSGVNDDPATASFAISGADLDPSDSWGPPTQVNGITVFGRMRVESISGRGGIWVHSLEVLNNQKGCIRFSCFSGQNDRLSQNFGCVKGTEAQLRFVSEIFGWPAYGQLAHTTDFRIRERGPKDDAMGAFGFLLQAHKWRNIQIRFREFMPVGIRPLLIPVT
;
A
#
# COMPACT_ATOMS: atom_id res chain seq x y z
N ASN A 1 19.18 39.20 32.84
CA ASN A 1 18.13 38.62 31.97
C ASN A 1 18.43 38.92 30.51
N ILE A 2 19.28 38.10 29.88
CA ILE A 2 19.55 38.19 28.44
C ILE A 2 18.35 37.56 27.74
N ARG A 3 17.44 38.39 27.23
CA ARG A 3 16.41 37.93 26.29
C ARG A 3 17.13 37.71 24.96
N TYR A 4 17.37 36.45 24.59
CA TYR A 4 17.81 36.14 23.24
C TYR A 4 16.69 36.60 22.29
N ASN A 5 16.93 37.69 21.55
CA ASN A 5 16.17 37.99 20.34
C ASN A 5 16.40 36.79 19.41
N LEU A 6 15.46 35.87 19.35
CA LEU A 6 15.42 34.85 18.31
C LEU A 6 14.61 35.44 17.15
N PRO A 7 15.23 36.16 16.19
CA PRO A 7 14.50 36.79 15.09
C PRO A 7 13.85 35.76 14.17
N ASN A 8 14.32 34.51 14.21
CA ASN A 8 13.80 33.41 13.40
C ASN A 8 13.39 32.24 14.29
N LEU A 9 12.21 31.68 14.02
CA LEU A 9 11.71 30.46 14.63
C LEU A 9 11.57 29.40 13.54
N ALA A 10 12.37 28.33 13.62
CA ALA A 10 12.22 27.18 12.73
C ALA A 10 11.01 26.34 13.16
N ILE A 11 10.13 26.03 12.22
CA ILE A 11 8.92 25.23 12.44
C ILE A 11 8.97 24.06 11.46
N PHE A 12 9.15 22.87 12.02
CA PHE A 12 9.21 21.63 11.27
C PHE A 12 7.79 21.10 11.06
N LEU A 13 7.39 20.94 9.80
CA LEU A 13 6.04 20.54 9.41
C LEU A 13 6.08 19.16 8.75
N TRP A 14 5.54 18.16 9.44
CA TRP A 14 5.30 16.84 8.87
C TRP A 14 4.26 16.92 7.75
N ARG A 15 4.55 16.24 6.64
CA ARG A 15 3.66 16.16 5.47
C ARG A 15 3.16 14.75 5.19
N LEU A 16 3.32 13.86 6.18
CA LEU A 16 2.90 12.47 6.14
C LEU A 16 1.81 12.26 7.18
N ASN A 17 0.88 11.36 6.88
CA ASN A 17 -0.05 10.82 7.86
C ASN A 17 0.51 9.50 8.38
N ASP A 18 0.26 9.23 9.65
CA ASP A 18 0.46 7.94 10.28
C ASP A 18 -0.70 7.00 9.98
N TYR A 19 -0.37 5.76 9.63
CA TYR A 19 -1.31 4.66 9.38
C TYR A 19 -0.94 3.49 10.29
N ARG A 20 -1.87 3.10 11.14
CA ARG A 20 -1.67 2.04 12.12
C ARG A 20 -2.35 0.76 11.66
N ILE A 21 -1.60 -0.33 11.66
CA ILE A 21 -2.13 -1.68 11.50
C ILE A 21 -2.28 -2.27 12.90
N ALA A 22 -3.52 -2.58 13.27
CA ALA A 22 -3.87 -3.02 14.62
C ALA A 22 -3.23 -4.37 14.96
N VAL A 23 -3.35 -5.36 14.09
CA VAL A 23 -2.81 -6.71 14.32
C VAL A 23 -2.33 -7.28 13.00
N SER A 24 -1.07 -7.70 12.93
CA SER A 24 -0.50 -8.39 11.78
C SER A 24 0.65 -9.31 12.20
N LYS A 25 0.93 -10.33 11.39
CA LYS A 25 2.10 -11.21 11.61
C LYS A 25 3.33 -10.65 10.89
N PRO A 26 4.48 -10.47 11.56
CA PRO A 26 5.72 -10.07 10.90
C PRO A 26 6.27 -11.20 10.01
N ALA A 27 7.12 -10.84 9.05
CA ALA A 27 7.88 -11.83 8.30
C ALA A 27 9.03 -12.37 9.16
N SER A 28 9.11 -13.69 9.29
CA SER A 28 10.14 -14.35 10.10
C SER A 28 11.43 -14.59 9.31
N GLY A 29 12.56 -14.26 9.95
CA GLY A 29 13.91 -14.67 9.53
C GLY A 29 14.40 -15.93 10.25
N GLY A 30 13.54 -16.60 11.03
CA GLY A 30 13.84 -17.81 11.79
C GLY A 30 14.54 -17.58 13.12
N VAL A 31 14.77 -18.69 13.83
CA VAL A 31 15.49 -18.78 15.10
C VAL A 31 16.93 -19.22 14.85
N HIS A 32 17.89 -18.57 15.52
CA HIS A 32 19.32 -18.83 15.35
C HIS A 32 19.99 -18.95 16.72
N ALA A 33 20.81 -19.97 16.91
CA ALA A 33 21.66 -20.05 18.10
C ALA A 33 22.65 -18.88 18.14
N ARG A 34 23.05 -18.47 19.36
CA ARG A 34 24.09 -17.46 19.57
C ARG A 34 25.36 -17.85 18.82
N ASP A 35 26.02 -16.86 18.22
CA ASP A 35 27.37 -17.05 17.70
C ASP A 35 28.31 -17.60 18.80
N ALA A 36 28.92 -18.74 18.50
CA ALA A 36 29.86 -19.42 19.39
C ALA A 36 31.14 -18.59 19.63
N SER A 37 31.41 -17.58 18.80
CA SER A 37 32.52 -16.64 19.00
C SER A 37 32.29 -15.65 20.15
N ILE A 38 31.06 -15.50 20.64
CA ILE A 38 30.73 -14.62 21.76
C ILE A 38 31.18 -15.29 23.07
N ASP A 39 32.16 -14.68 23.74
CA ASP A 39 32.62 -15.11 25.05
C ASP A 39 31.63 -14.70 26.15
N LEU A 40 31.08 -15.69 26.84
CA LEU A 40 30.17 -15.49 27.96
C LEU A 40 30.84 -14.89 29.20
N SER A 41 32.17 -14.96 29.33
CA SER A 41 32.85 -14.24 30.40
C SER A 41 32.78 -12.72 30.21
N ASP A 42 32.81 -12.29 28.95
CA ASP A 42 32.76 -10.87 28.57
C ASP A 42 31.31 -10.38 28.44
N PHE A 43 30.39 -11.27 28.05
CA PHE A 43 28.96 -10.99 27.87
C PHE A 43 28.08 -12.01 28.61
N PRO A 44 28.04 -12.00 29.94
CA PRO A 44 27.31 -13.01 30.73
C PRO A 44 25.79 -12.98 30.52
N GLY A 45 25.24 -11.87 29.99
CA GLY A 45 23.83 -11.72 29.68
C GLY A 45 23.43 -12.11 28.25
N ALA A 46 24.38 -12.54 27.41
CA ALA A 46 24.11 -12.80 25.99
C ALA A 46 23.05 -13.90 25.81
N ALA A 47 22.05 -13.64 24.97
CA ALA A 47 20.98 -14.57 24.64
C ALA A 47 21.55 -15.88 24.09
N ALA A 48 20.90 -17.01 24.39
CA ALA A 48 21.27 -18.30 23.82
C ALA A 48 20.74 -18.46 22.40
N TYR A 49 19.58 -17.86 22.12
CA TYR A 49 18.91 -17.90 20.83
C TYR A 49 18.40 -16.52 20.42
N ILE A 50 18.27 -16.33 19.12
CA ILE A 50 17.95 -15.05 18.49
C ILE A 50 16.85 -15.29 17.45
N ALA A 51 15.69 -14.66 17.64
CA ALA A 51 14.62 -14.65 16.65
C ALA A 51 14.65 -13.36 15.83
N ARG A 52 14.62 -13.45 14.50
CA ARG A 52 14.72 -12.31 13.57
C ARG A 52 13.39 -12.05 12.88
N PHE A 53 13.01 -10.78 12.76
CA PHE A 53 11.76 -10.38 12.14
C PHE A 53 11.89 -9.11 11.30
N ASP A 54 11.33 -9.13 10.09
CA ASP A 54 10.98 -7.93 9.35
C ASP A 54 9.52 -7.58 9.73
N VAL A 55 9.27 -6.35 10.18
CA VAL A 55 7.96 -5.91 10.69
C VAL A 55 6.87 -5.98 9.62
N HIS A 56 7.22 -5.69 8.36
CA HIS A 56 6.27 -5.82 7.27
C HIS A 56 6.01 -7.31 6.97
N PRO A 57 4.75 -7.75 6.80
CA PRO A 57 4.40 -9.16 6.58
C PRO A 57 5.00 -9.78 5.30
N LEU A 58 5.45 -8.94 4.35
CA LEU A 58 6.12 -9.37 3.12
C LEU A 58 7.65 -9.34 3.20
N GLY A 59 8.24 -9.03 4.37
CA GLY A 59 9.69 -8.90 4.51
C GLY A 59 10.30 -7.64 3.87
N GLU A 60 9.45 -6.68 3.49
CA GLU A 60 9.88 -5.42 2.88
C GLU A 60 10.28 -4.38 3.95
N PRO A 61 11.23 -3.48 3.64
CA PRO A 61 11.57 -2.42 4.57
C PRO A 61 10.38 -1.49 4.85
N VAL A 62 10.12 -1.23 6.13
CA VAL A 62 9.07 -0.31 6.57
C VAL A 62 9.60 0.70 7.58
N ARG A 63 9.36 2.00 7.34
CA ARG A 63 9.73 3.04 8.30
C ARG A 63 8.71 3.08 9.43
N LEU A 64 9.15 2.83 10.66
CA LEU A 64 8.26 2.87 11.82
C LEU A 64 7.99 4.31 12.28
N PHE A 65 6.72 4.58 12.60
CA PHE A 65 6.22 5.87 13.04
C PHE A 65 5.64 5.77 14.45
N ASN A 66 5.71 6.88 15.17
CA ASN A 66 4.92 7.11 16.37
C ASN A 66 3.60 7.80 16.00
N MET A 67 2.61 7.68 16.88
CA MET A 67 1.30 8.31 16.74
C MET A 67 1.07 9.38 17.81
N TYR A 68 -0.02 10.15 17.69
CA TYR A 68 -0.47 11.02 18.77
C TYR A 68 -0.90 10.20 19.98
N ARG A 69 -0.45 10.58 21.17
CA ARG A 69 -0.84 9.95 22.46
C ARG A 69 -1.98 10.68 23.18
N PHE A 70 -2.67 11.56 22.46
CA PHE A 70 -3.81 12.33 22.92
C PHE A 70 -4.66 12.73 21.71
N ASP A 71 -5.94 12.98 21.94
CA ASP A 71 -6.81 13.61 20.95
C ASP A 71 -6.42 15.09 20.84
N PRO A 72 -5.83 15.54 19.72
CA PRO A 72 -5.36 16.93 19.56
C PRO A 72 -6.50 17.95 19.58
N ASP A 73 -7.74 17.53 19.27
CA ASP A 73 -8.92 18.40 19.34
C ASP A 73 -9.43 18.56 20.78
N ARG A 74 -9.19 17.57 21.65
CA ARG A 74 -9.55 17.64 23.09
C ARG A 74 -8.45 18.21 23.97
N ARG A 75 -7.18 17.95 23.63
CA ARG A 75 -6.01 18.41 24.37
C ARG A 75 -4.95 18.91 23.37
N PRO A 76 -4.69 20.23 23.31
CA PRO A 76 -3.71 20.76 22.38
C PRO A 76 -2.34 20.10 22.57
N PRO A 77 -1.68 19.65 21.49
CA PRO A 77 -0.36 19.01 21.56
C PRO A 77 0.69 19.95 22.17
N VAL A 78 1.55 19.44 23.06
CA VAL A 78 2.82 20.11 23.36
C VAL A 78 3.81 19.76 22.24
N VAL A 79 3.67 20.46 21.11
CA VAL A 79 4.43 20.22 19.85
C VAL A 79 5.95 20.36 19.96
N THR A 80 6.46 20.75 21.13
CA THR A 80 7.89 20.84 21.43
C THR A 80 8.49 19.55 21.99
N GLN A 81 7.66 18.59 22.41
CA GLN A 81 8.13 17.28 22.90
C GLN A 81 8.05 16.24 21.78
N VAL A 82 9.21 15.78 21.30
CA VAL A 82 9.30 14.83 20.18
C VAL A 82 8.59 13.50 20.45
N ASP A 83 8.47 13.10 21.72
CA ASP A 83 7.80 11.86 22.14
C ASP A 83 6.27 11.94 22.04
N GLU A 84 5.72 13.15 22.05
CA GLU A 84 4.28 13.41 22.05
C GLU A 84 3.74 13.72 20.65
N THR A 85 4.61 13.85 19.66
CA THR A 85 4.26 14.13 18.26
C THR A 85 4.38 12.90 17.39
N PRO A 86 3.45 12.65 16.45
CA PRO A 86 3.61 11.61 15.46
C PRO A 86 4.78 11.92 14.52
N GLY A 87 5.38 10.87 13.99
CA GLY A 87 6.52 10.97 13.09
C GLY A 87 7.42 9.74 13.18
N PRO A 88 8.45 9.64 12.35
CA PRO A 88 9.36 8.50 12.35
C PRO A 88 9.99 8.30 13.72
N ILE A 89 9.99 7.06 14.19
CA ILE A 89 10.66 6.68 15.43
C ILE A 89 12.16 6.90 15.25
N ALA A 90 12.74 7.74 16.12
CA ALA A 90 14.17 7.99 16.12
C ALA A 90 14.88 6.88 16.89
N LYS A 91 15.85 6.22 16.23
CA LYS A 91 16.66 5.16 16.83
C LYS A 91 17.24 5.53 18.20
N ALA A 92 17.68 6.77 18.38
CA ALA A 92 18.24 7.26 19.64
C ALA A 92 17.25 7.25 20.82
N ARG A 93 15.94 7.34 20.55
CA ARG A 93 14.91 7.27 21.59
C ARG A 93 14.65 5.84 22.05
N LEU A 94 15.01 4.83 21.27
CA LEU A 94 14.74 3.43 21.57
C LEU A 94 15.70 2.80 22.57
N THR A 95 16.87 3.39 22.81
CA THR A 95 17.87 2.82 23.72
C THR A 95 17.65 3.34 25.14
N GLY A 96 17.11 2.48 26.02
CA GLY A 96 16.70 2.84 27.39
C GLY A 96 17.79 3.49 28.24
N ASP A 97 19.02 2.99 28.15
CA ASP A 97 20.15 3.44 28.98
C ASP A 97 20.88 4.68 28.41
N SER A 98 20.35 5.32 27.37
CA SER A 98 20.95 6.52 26.79
C SER A 98 20.34 7.80 27.40
N PRO A 99 21.09 8.92 27.50
CA PRO A 99 20.54 10.19 27.96
C PRO A 99 19.36 10.71 27.12
N ALA A 100 19.26 10.24 25.88
CA ALA A 100 18.18 10.55 24.95
C ALA A 100 17.18 9.38 24.81
N GLY A 101 17.22 8.37 25.68
CA GLY A 101 16.30 7.22 25.64
C GLY A 101 14.93 7.58 26.20
N ASN A 102 13.87 7.11 25.55
CA ASN A 102 12.52 7.03 26.11
C ASN A 102 11.72 5.95 25.35
N PRO A 103 12.16 4.69 25.34
CA PRO A 103 11.56 3.67 24.49
C PRO A 103 10.08 3.40 24.83
N GLY A 104 9.66 3.61 26.09
CA GLY A 104 8.27 3.40 26.53
C GLY A 104 7.28 4.43 25.95
N ALA A 105 7.77 5.45 25.24
CA ALA A 105 6.93 6.32 24.43
C ALA A 105 6.63 5.77 23.02
N TYR A 106 7.34 4.72 22.59
CA TYR A 106 7.35 4.25 21.21
C TYR A 106 7.06 2.76 21.06
N VAL A 107 7.44 1.96 22.05
CA VAL A 107 7.34 0.50 22.04
C VAL A 107 6.51 0.04 23.23
N ALA A 108 5.73 -1.02 23.04
CA ALA A 108 5.10 -1.79 24.11
C ALA A 108 5.25 -3.29 23.84
N VAL A 109 5.25 -4.08 24.88
CA VAL A 109 5.21 -5.55 24.83
C VAL A 109 4.08 -5.99 25.74
N GLU A 110 3.24 -6.86 25.22
CA GLU A 110 2.16 -7.49 25.97
C GLU A 110 2.07 -8.97 25.59
N THR A 111 1.16 -9.69 26.22
CA THR A 111 1.03 -11.14 26.07
C THR A 111 -0.43 -11.52 25.90
N TYR A 112 -0.71 -12.45 24.98
CA TYR A 112 -2.07 -12.78 24.57
C TYR A 112 -2.29 -14.29 24.47
N ASP A 113 -3.55 -14.72 24.58
CA ASP A 113 -3.93 -16.10 24.36
C ASP A 113 -3.99 -16.39 22.85
N HIS A 114 -2.93 -17.02 22.33
CA HIS A 114 -2.84 -17.37 20.92
C HIS A 114 -3.82 -18.48 20.49
N THR A 115 -4.49 -19.14 21.45
CA THR A 115 -5.53 -20.15 21.17
C THR A 115 -6.93 -19.53 21.03
N ASP A 116 -7.11 -18.27 21.45
CA ASP A 116 -8.35 -17.53 21.25
C ASP A 116 -8.44 -16.95 19.82
N SER A 117 -9.22 -17.62 18.97
CA SER A 117 -9.53 -17.17 17.60
C SER A 117 -10.19 -15.78 17.51
N GLY A 118 -10.78 -15.28 18.61
CA GLY A 118 -11.38 -13.95 18.68
C GLY A 118 -10.38 -12.85 19.05
N LEU A 119 -9.18 -13.20 19.49
CA LEU A 119 -8.15 -12.29 20.00
C LEU A 119 -8.68 -11.32 21.08
N GLY A 120 -9.63 -11.77 21.90
CA GLY A 120 -10.32 -10.93 22.87
C GLY A 120 -9.43 -10.46 24.02
N THR A 121 -8.25 -11.06 24.19
CA THR A 121 -7.26 -10.69 25.20
C THR A 121 -6.28 -9.61 24.73
N LEU A 122 -6.22 -9.29 23.44
CA LEU A 122 -5.29 -8.27 22.93
C LEU A 122 -5.64 -6.90 23.48
N ASP A 123 -4.66 -6.24 24.09
CA ASP A 123 -4.77 -4.85 24.52
C ASP A 123 -3.93 -3.95 23.61
N ILE A 124 -4.59 -3.18 22.76
CA ILE A 124 -3.94 -2.30 21.79
C ILE A 124 -3.63 -0.95 22.46
N SER A 125 -2.35 -0.76 22.81
CA SER A 125 -1.83 0.45 23.46
C SER A 125 -1.76 1.66 22.50
N ASP A 126 -1.26 2.83 22.94
CA ASP A 126 -0.97 3.97 22.04
C ASP A 126 0.48 4.00 21.52
N ALA A 127 1.23 2.90 21.64
CA ALA A 127 2.61 2.83 21.15
C ALA A 127 2.65 2.70 19.61
N GLY A 128 3.65 3.35 18.99
CA GLY A 128 3.87 3.25 17.54
C GLY A 128 4.23 1.84 17.07
N LEU A 129 4.85 1.04 17.93
CA LEU A 129 5.10 -0.39 17.75
C LEU A 129 4.69 -1.13 19.03
N GLN A 130 3.94 -2.21 18.91
CA GLN A 130 3.62 -3.10 20.02
C GLN A 130 3.80 -4.55 19.60
N LEU A 131 4.41 -5.34 20.49
CA LEU A 131 4.58 -6.77 20.33
C LEU A 131 3.54 -7.48 21.19
N HIS A 132 2.91 -8.49 20.62
CA HIS A 132 1.97 -9.37 21.31
C HIS A 132 2.56 -10.78 21.31
N LEU A 133 3.07 -11.20 22.48
CA LEU A 133 3.75 -12.48 22.66
C LEU A 133 2.75 -13.56 23.10
N PRO A 134 2.92 -14.84 22.73
CA PRO A 134 2.03 -15.90 23.23
C PRO A 134 2.19 -16.08 24.74
N GLU A 135 1.09 -15.91 25.50
CA GLU A 135 1.06 -15.97 26.97
C GLU A 135 1.51 -17.33 27.54
N SER A 136 1.30 -18.42 26.79
CA SER A 136 1.78 -19.76 27.16
C SER A 136 3.30 -19.85 27.34
N ASP A 137 4.04 -19.05 26.57
CA ASP A 137 5.51 -19.11 26.48
C ASP A 137 6.18 -17.91 27.16
N PHE A 138 5.45 -16.79 27.29
CA PHE A 138 5.91 -15.54 27.88
C PHE A 138 4.95 -15.03 28.97
N PRO A 139 4.58 -15.83 29.99
CA PRO A 139 3.47 -15.50 30.88
C PRO A 139 3.68 -14.19 31.66
N GLY A 140 2.79 -13.21 31.44
CA GLY A 140 2.85 -11.90 32.09
C GLY A 140 4.12 -11.07 31.82
N GLU A 141 4.83 -11.37 30.74
CA GLU A 141 6.03 -10.65 30.30
C GLU A 141 5.69 -9.36 29.55
N ILE A 142 5.03 -8.42 30.23
CA ILE A 142 4.68 -7.10 29.68
C ILE A 142 5.83 -6.08 29.79
N TRP A 143 5.82 -5.06 28.94
CA TRP A 143 6.75 -3.92 28.98
C TRP A 143 6.15 -2.64 28.36
N PRO A 144 6.35 -1.44 28.93
CA PRO A 144 6.99 -1.19 30.22
C PRO A 144 6.10 -1.63 31.40
N LYS A 145 6.71 -2.21 32.43
CA LYS A 145 6.04 -2.49 33.72
C LYS A 145 5.97 -1.21 34.56
N PRO A 146 4.88 -1.01 35.33
CA PRO A 146 4.78 0.12 36.26
C PRO A 146 5.86 0.13 37.33
N GLU A 147 6.36 -1.05 37.73
CA GLU A 147 7.36 -1.23 38.78
C GLU A 147 8.55 -2.05 38.25
N ASP A 148 9.73 -1.76 38.77
CA ASP A 148 10.95 -2.52 38.50
C ASP A 148 10.98 -3.86 39.26
N PRO A 149 11.70 -4.88 38.75
CA PRO A 149 12.51 -4.87 37.53
C PRO A 149 11.68 -5.05 36.25
N GLN A 150 12.11 -4.34 35.19
CA GLN A 150 11.62 -4.61 33.84
C GLN A 150 12.07 -6.01 33.38
N VAL A 151 11.17 -6.75 32.73
CA VAL A 151 11.50 -8.05 32.13
C VAL A 151 12.26 -7.88 30.82
N TRP A 152 11.79 -6.94 30.00
CA TRP A 152 12.38 -6.63 28.70
C TRP A 152 13.26 -5.39 28.75
N SER A 153 14.30 -5.38 27.93
CA SER A 153 15.09 -4.19 27.59
C SER A 153 14.96 -3.88 26.10
N ILE A 154 14.93 -2.58 25.76
CA ILE A 154 14.78 -2.12 24.37
C ILE A 154 16.05 -1.37 23.95
N ARG A 155 16.54 -1.67 22.74
CA ARG A 155 17.67 -0.99 22.12
C ARG A 155 17.39 -0.64 20.67
N GLY A 156 17.70 0.59 20.28
CA GLY A 156 17.73 1.00 18.87
C GLY A 156 19.07 0.66 18.22
N ALA A 157 19.07 -0.05 17.09
CA ALA A 157 20.28 -0.37 16.32
C ALA A 157 20.10 -0.21 14.80
N ASN A 158 21.20 -0.31 14.06
CA ASN A 158 21.15 -0.52 12.61
C ASN A 158 21.15 -2.03 12.36
N LEU A 159 20.13 -2.56 11.69
CA LEU A 159 19.95 -3.99 11.43
C LEU A 159 20.04 -4.35 9.93
N CYS A 160 20.65 -3.48 9.12
CA CYS A 160 20.90 -3.75 7.69
C CYS A 160 21.69 -5.03 7.44
N ALA A 161 22.56 -5.43 8.38
CA ALA A 161 23.44 -6.60 8.28
C ALA A 161 23.38 -7.46 9.56
N TRP A 162 22.18 -7.66 10.11
CA TRP A 162 21.98 -8.44 11.33
C TRP A 162 22.48 -9.90 11.23
N GLU A 163 22.80 -10.39 10.03
CA GLU A 163 23.33 -11.72 9.74
C GLU A 163 24.76 -11.85 10.23
N THR A 164 25.51 -10.74 10.28
CA THR A 164 26.90 -10.69 10.78
C THR A 164 27.00 -10.60 12.30
N GLY A 165 25.86 -10.61 13.01
CA GLY A 165 25.81 -10.39 14.45
C GLY A 165 25.77 -8.91 14.86
N LEU A 166 25.49 -8.66 16.14
CA LEU A 166 25.39 -7.33 16.72
C LEU A 166 26.55 -7.06 17.69
N HIS A 167 26.99 -5.80 17.78
CA HIS A 167 27.92 -5.35 18.81
C HIS A 167 27.34 -4.15 19.59
N PRO A 168 27.21 -4.22 20.93
CA PRO A 168 27.41 -5.43 21.74
C PRO A 168 26.40 -6.53 21.37
N PRO A 169 26.71 -7.81 21.68
CA PRO A 169 25.80 -8.93 21.49
C PRO A 169 24.40 -8.68 22.09
N LEU A 170 23.42 -9.41 21.58
CA LEU A 170 22.04 -9.36 22.06
C LEU A 170 21.95 -10.07 23.42
N ASN A 171 21.36 -9.42 24.42
CA ASN A 171 21.10 -10.04 25.72
C ASN A 171 19.80 -10.87 25.70
N SER A 172 19.68 -11.83 26.62
CA SER A 172 18.39 -12.50 26.85
C SER A 172 17.35 -11.49 27.35
N HIS A 173 16.12 -11.59 26.85
CA HIS A 173 15.05 -10.62 27.08
C HIS A 173 15.41 -9.18 26.64
N GLU A 174 16.19 -9.06 25.56
CA GLU A 174 16.43 -7.80 24.86
C GLU A 174 15.75 -7.81 23.48
N ILE A 175 15.08 -6.70 23.16
CA ILE A 175 14.49 -6.45 21.84
C ILE A 175 15.28 -5.32 21.19
N VAL A 176 15.92 -5.62 20.06
CA VAL A 176 16.68 -4.66 19.26
C VAL A 176 15.89 -4.30 18.01
N ILE A 177 15.67 -3.01 17.79
CA ILE A 177 14.83 -2.51 16.70
C ILE A 177 15.61 -1.54 15.82
N ASP A 178 15.49 -1.70 14.51
CA ASP A 178 15.83 -0.70 13.51
C ASP A 178 14.54 -0.04 12.98
N PRO A 179 14.18 1.16 13.48
CA PRO A 179 12.96 1.82 13.06
C PRO A 179 13.05 2.42 11.65
N VAL A 180 14.24 2.44 11.02
CA VAL A 180 14.44 3.02 9.69
C VAL A 180 13.95 2.09 8.60
N ILE A 181 14.23 0.80 8.77
CA ILE A 181 13.89 -0.27 7.82
C ILE A 181 12.90 -1.29 8.39
N GLY A 182 12.48 -1.14 9.64
CA GLY A 182 11.43 -1.98 10.23
C GLY A 182 11.93 -3.39 10.50
N ARG A 183 13.16 -3.52 10.99
CA ARG A 183 13.74 -4.80 11.41
C ARG A 183 13.77 -4.90 12.91
N MET A 184 13.62 -6.11 13.42
CA MET A 184 13.67 -6.41 14.84
C MET A 184 14.35 -7.75 15.12
N VAL A 185 15.06 -7.81 16.24
CA VAL A 185 15.70 -9.02 16.75
C VAL A 185 15.34 -9.19 18.22
N ILE A 186 14.94 -10.40 18.62
CA ILE A 186 14.53 -10.72 19.99
C ILE A 186 15.47 -11.79 20.55
N GLY A 187 16.09 -11.52 21.70
CA GLY A 187 16.98 -12.45 22.39
C GLY A 187 16.23 -13.28 23.41
N VAL A 188 16.32 -14.61 23.30
CA VAL A 188 15.66 -15.56 24.21
C VAL A 188 16.65 -16.61 24.74
N ASP A 189 16.25 -17.27 25.82
CA ASP A 189 17.06 -18.24 26.56
C ASP A 189 16.96 -19.67 26.00
N THR A 190 15.90 -19.98 25.26
CA THR A 190 15.61 -21.32 24.74
C THR A 190 15.15 -21.27 23.28
N GLU A 191 15.36 -22.37 22.55
CA GLU A 191 14.92 -22.53 21.16
C GLU A 191 13.38 -22.50 21.07
N ASP A 192 12.70 -23.22 21.96
CA ASP A 192 11.24 -23.30 22.03
C ASP A 192 10.58 -21.91 22.15
N LYS A 193 11.12 -21.00 22.99
CA LYS A 193 10.64 -19.61 23.05
C LYS A 193 10.86 -18.87 21.73
N GLY A 194 11.95 -19.16 21.02
CA GLY A 194 12.23 -18.61 19.69
C GLY A 194 11.20 -19.08 18.67
N ASP A 195 10.89 -20.38 18.67
CA ASP A 195 9.90 -20.98 17.75
C ASP A 195 8.49 -20.44 18.04
N ALA A 196 8.12 -20.29 19.32
CA ALA A 196 6.86 -19.66 19.71
C ALA A 196 6.71 -18.23 19.17
N LEU A 197 7.79 -17.45 19.11
CA LEU A 197 7.78 -16.13 18.47
C LEU A 197 7.57 -16.23 16.95
N VAL A 198 8.21 -17.20 16.27
CA VAL A 198 8.04 -17.38 14.81
C VAL A 198 6.60 -17.76 14.47
N ASP A 199 5.98 -18.60 15.30
CA ASP A 199 4.64 -19.12 15.05
C ASP A 199 3.54 -18.13 15.44
N HIS A 200 3.70 -17.44 16.58
CA HIS A 200 2.61 -16.72 17.24
C HIS A 200 2.87 -15.25 17.55
N LEU A 201 4.04 -14.68 17.22
CA LEU A 201 4.24 -13.23 17.40
C LEU A 201 3.27 -12.45 16.49
N LEU A 202 2.49 -11.55 17.09
CA LEU A 202 1.72 -10.54 16.38
C LEU A 202 2.29 -9.16 16.70
N LEU A 203 2.13 -8.23 15.77
CA LEU A 203 2.54 -6.84 15.91
C LEU A 203 1.36 -5.90 15.67
N THR A 204 1.26 -4.89 16.53
CA THR A 204 0.70 -3.60 16.13
C THR A 204 1.85 -2.72 15.64
N TYR A 205 1.72 -2.07 14.48
CA TYR A 205 2.73 -1.10 14.06
C TYR A 205 2.15 0.04 13.24
N THR A 206 2.85 1.17 13.27
CA THR A 206 2.48 2.39 12.56
C THR A 206 3.55 2.76 11.54
N TYR A 207 3.13 3.18 10.35
CA TYR A 207 4.01 3.68 9.29
C TYR A 207 3.48 4.98 8.71
N GLY A 208 4.34 5.74 8.03
CA GLY A 208 3.97 6.99 7.39
C GLY A 208 3.64 6.82 5.92
N ALA A 209 2.62 7.54 5.43
CA ALA A 209 2.40 7.74 4.00
C ALA A 209 1.85 9.15 3.70
N VAL A 210 1.95 9.60 2.45
CA VAL A 210 1.54 10.97 2.05
C VAL A 210 0.04 11.21 2.25
N GLY A 211 -0.78 10.19 2.02
CA GLY A 211 -2.23 10.26 2.03
C GLY A 211 -2.84 8.90 1.70
N PRO A 212 -4.18 8.80 1.62
CA PRO A 212 -4.88 7.54 1.49
C PRO A 212 -4.91 7.04 0.03
N VAL A 213 -3.73 6.86 -0.58
CA VAL A 213 -3.56 6.29 -1.93
C VAL A 213 -2.84 4.97 -1.80
N GLY A 214 -3.49 3.88 -2.20
CA GLY A 214 -3.07 2.51 -1.90
C GLY A 214 -3.84 1.91 -0.72
N ALA A 215 -3.54 0.65 -0.42
CA ALA A 215 -4.17 -0.12 0.64
C ALA A 215 -3.70 0.35 2.02
N HIS A 216 -4.39 1.34 2.57
CA HIS A 216 -4.16 1.83 3.94
C HIS A 216 -5.29 1.39 4.87
N PRO A 217 -5.01 1.15 6.17
CA PRO A 217 -6.03 0.96 7.19
C PRO A 217 -6.72 2.31 7.46
N ILE A 218 -7.82 2.56 6.76
CA ILE A 218 -8.59 3.79 6.86
C ILE A 218 -9.98 3.50 7.40
N SER A 219 -10.64 4.54 7.90
CA SER A 219 -12.05 4.41 8.20
C SER A 219 -12.86 4.19 6.91
N ARG A 220 -13.75 3.21 6.95
CA ARG A 220 -14.61 2.79 5.84
C ARG A 220 -16.07 2.83 6.29
N SER A 221 -16.95 3.09 5.33
CA SER A 221 -18.39 2.93 5.57
C SER A 221 -18.73 1.46 5.79
N SER A 222 -19.83 1.23 6.52
CA SER A 222 -20.42 -0.09 6.71
C SER A 222 -20.63 -0.81 5.38
N SER A 223 -20.47 -2.12 5.38
CA SER A 223 -20.69 -2.96 4.21
C SER A 223 -22.04 -2.70 3.55
N PRO A 224 -22.07 -2.54 2.21
CA PRO A 224 -23.31 -2.29 1.48
C PRO A 224 -24.30 -3.43 1.75
N GLN A 225 -25.59 -3.09 1.84
CA GLN A 225 -26.66 -4.08 1.96
C GLN A 225 -27.27 -4.41 0.58
N GLU A 226 -27.05 -3.53 -0.39
CA GLU A 226 -27.52 -3.66 -1.76
C GLU A 226 -26.42 -3.27 -2.75
N TRP A 227 -26.44 -3.87 -3.93
CA TRP A 227 -25.61 -3.54 -5.07
C TRP A 227 -26.47 -3.43 -6.31
N ASN A 228 -26.43 -2.26 -6.98
CA ASN A 228 -27.30 -1.94 -8.12
C ASN A 228 -28.80 -2.23 -7.88
N GLY A 229 -29.26 -1.99 -6.63
CA GLY A 229 -30.65 -2.21 -6.22
C GLY A 229 -31.03 -3.66 -5.88
N ALA A 230 -30.08 -4.60 -5.92
CA ALA A 230 -30.28 -5.98 -5.49
C ALA A 230 -29.64 -6.24 -4.11
N PRO A 231 -30.28 -7.03 -3.22
CA PRO A 231 -29.68 -7.39 -1.93
C PRO A 231 -28.42 -8.22 -2.12
N VAL A 232 -27.40 -7.96 -1.30
CA VAL A 232 -26.12 -8.68 -1.36
C VAL A 232 -26.08 -9.88 -0.43
N GLU A 233 -25.41 -10.93 -0.86
CA GLU A 233 -24.97 -12.05 -0.02
C GLU A 233 -23.66 -11.65 0.67
N LYS A 234 -23.64 -11.57 2.01
CA LYS A 234 -22.45 -11.21 2.77
C LYS A 234 -21.69 -12.44 3.23
N ARG A 235 -20.38 -12.45 3.02
CA ARG A 235 -19.45 -13.48 3.48
C ARG A 235 -18.33 -12.80 4.27
N GLU A 236 -18.24 -13.11 5.56
CA GLU A 236 -17.21 -12.54 6.44
C GLU A 236 -15.98 -13.45 6.45
N VAL A 237 -14.80 -12.85 6.39
CA VAL A 237 -13.51 -13.55 6.42
C VAL A 237 -12.70 -13.05 7.61
N ASN A 238 -12.22 -13.97 8.43
CA ASN A 238 -11.27 -13.71 9.50
C ASN A 238 -10.24 -14.84 9.59
N PHE A 239 -8.97 -14.50 9.36
CA PHE A 239 -7.84 -15.43 9.35
C PHE A 239 -7.70 -16.22 10.64
N HIS A 240 -7.97 -15.59 11.80
CA HIS A 240 -7.83 -16.23 13.11
C HIS A 240 -8.94 -17.25 13.39
N GLN A 241 -10.06 -17.16 12.68
CA GLN A 241 -11.16 -18.13 12.76
C GLN A 241 -11.02 -19.23 11.70
N ASN A 242 -10.65 -18.86 10.47
CA ASN A 242 -10.42 -19.78 9.37
C ASN A 242 -9.31 -19.23 8.45
N PRO A 243 -8.09 -19.81 8.45
CA PRO A 243 -7.01 -19.36 7.58
C PRO A 243 -7.30 -19.57 6.08
N TYR A 244 -8.30 -20.41 5.74
CA TYR A 244 -8.78 -20.61 4.37
C TYR A 244 -10.07 -19.82 4.07
N GLY A 245 -10.49 -18.93 4.97
CA GLY A 245 -11.78 -18.24 4.88
C GLY A 245 -12.00 -17.48 3.58
N LEU A 246 -10.96 -16.84 3.02
CA LEU A 246 -11.06 -16.14 1.73
C LEU A 246 -11.32 -17.11 0.56
N ARG A 247 -10.62 -18.25 0.53
CA ARG A 247 -10.83 -19.30 -0.47
C ARG A 247 -12.26 -19.85 -0.34
N ASP A 248 -12.67 -20.20 0.87
CA ASP A 248 -13.98 -20.78 1.12
C ASP A 248 -15.11 -19.77 0.76
N ALA A 249 -14.89 -18.48 1.01
CA ALA A 249 -15.81 -17.41 0.61
C ALA A 249 -15.89 -17.18 -0.91
N LEU A 250 -14.91 -17.62 -1.69
CA LEU A 250 -14.90 -17.55 -3.16
C LEU A 250 -15.36 -18.85 -3.84
N ASN A 251 -15.64 -19.89 -3.07
CA ASN A 251 -16.04 -21.18 -3.62
C ASN A 251 -17.47 -21.12 -4.18
N ASN A 252 -17.69 -21.70 -5.36
CA ASN A 252 -18.99 -21.83 -6.04
C ASN A 252 -19.76 -20.50 -6.17
N ILE A 253 -19.08 -19.40 -6.51
CA ILE A 253 -19.69 -18.06 -6.65
C ILE A 253 -20.53 -17.90 -7.92
N GLU A 254 -20.30 -18.74 -8.93
CA GLU A 254 -21.08 -18.88 -10.15
C GLU A 254 -22.51 -19.37 -9.89
N ASP A 255 -22.74 -20.12 -8.81
CA ASP A 255 -24.08 -20.56 -8.41
C ASP A 255 -24.89 -19.45 -7.73
N SER A 256 -24.25 -18.33 -7.35
CA SER A 256 -24.94 -17.28 -6.60
C SER A 256 -25.96 -16.53 -7.47
N THR A 257 -27.11 -16.26 -6.86
CA THR A 257 -28.23 -15.54 -7.49
C THR A 257 -28.29 -14.07 -7.09
N SER A 258 -27.46 -13.67 -6.12
CA SER A 258 -27.30 -12.30 -5.61
C SER A 258 -25.84 -11.84 -5.77
N PRO A 259 -25.58 -10.52 -5.86
CA PRO A 259 -24.22 -10.00 -5.75
C PRO A 259 -23.59 -10.40 -4.41
N ILE A 260 -22.29 -10.70 -4.42
CA ILE A 260 -21.56 -11.19 -3.24
C ILE A 260 -20.66 -10.09 -2.69
N VAL A 261 -20.68 -9.88 -1.38
CA VAL A 261 -19.74 -9.02 -0.66
C VAL A 261 -18.93 -9.89 0.30
N ILE A 262 -17.64 -10.03 0.02
CA ILE A 262 -16.65 -10.63 0.89
C ILE A 262 -15.98 -9.52 1.68
N GLU A 263 -16.18 -9.48 3.00
CA GLU A 263 -15.54 -8.52 3.89
C GLU A 263 -14.48 -9.20 4.77
N ILE A 264 -13.24 -8.72 4.68
CA ILE A 264 -12.09 -9.27 5.43
C ILE A 264 -11.87 -8.43 6.68
N HIS A 265 -12.04 -9.04 7.85
CA HIS A 265 -12.09 -8.39 9.17
C HIS A 265 -10.74 -8.33 9.91
N ASP A 266 -9.66 -8.72 9.25
CA ASP A 266 -8.30 -8.71 9.80
C ASP A 266 -7.29 -8.08 8.83
N SER A 267 -6.06 -7.85 9.31
CA SER A 267 -4.92 -7.34 8.52
C SER A 267 -3.83 -8.41 8.33
N MET A 268 -4.24 -9.68 8.26
CA MET A 268 -3.34 -10.81 8.04
C MET A 268 -3.05 -11.00 6.56
N THR A 269 -2.16 -11.96 6.27
CA THR A 269 -1.85 -12.39 4.91
C THR A 269 -2.69 -13.60 4.57
N HIS A 270 -3.51 -13.48 3.54
CA HIS A 270 -4.38 -14.52 3.00
C HIS A 270 -3.77 -15.07 1.72
N GLU A 271 -3.49 -16.37 1.67
CA GLU A 271 -3.09 -17.03 0.43
C GLU A 271 -4.33 -17.41 -0.39
N LEU A 272 -4.31 -17.08 -1.67
CA LEU A 272 -5.42 -17.36 -2.58
C LEU A 272 -4.90 -18.08 -3.82
N ASP A 273 -5.31 -19.34 -3.95
CA ASP A 273 -5.19 -20.12 -5.18
C ASP A 273 -6.57 -20.41 -5.75
N ILE A 274 -6.87 -19.82 -6.91
CA ILE A 274 -8.17 -20.00 -7.57
C ILE A 274 -8.32 -21.37 -8.25
N ALA A 275 -7.23 -22.12 -8.49
CA ALA A 275 -7.31 -23.48 -9.04
C ALA A 275 -7.96 -24.47 -8.06
N GLY A 276 -7.92 -24.18 -6.76
CA GLY A 276 -8.55 -24.98 -5.73
C GLY A 276 -10.04 -24.70 -5.53
N LEU A 277 -10.62 -23.75 -6.27
CA LEU A 277 -12.03 -23.36 -6.12
C LEU A 277 -12.93 -24.20 -7.04
N GLY A 278 -14.07 -24.61 -6.51
CA GLY A 278 -15.19 -25.10 -7.30
C GLY A 278 -15.77 -23.98 -8.17
N GLY A 279 -16.34 -24.35 -9.31
CA GLY A 279 -16.99 -23.40 -10.19
C GLY A 279 -16.10 -22.65 -11.17
N THR A 280 -14.84 -23.06 -11.28
CA THR A 280 -13.88 -22.43 -12.18
C THR A 280 -13.84 -23.13 -13.55
N THR A 281 -13.32 -22.43 -14.55
CA THR A 281 -13.07 -23.01 -15.88
C THR A 281 -11.66 -22.69 -16.36
N ASP A 282 -10.97 -23.66 -16.96
CA ASP A 282 -9.63 -23.47 -17.52
C ASP A 282 -9.74 -23.14 -19.00
N GLU A 283 -9.43 -21.89 -19.35
CA GLU A 283 -9.39 -21.41 -20.73
C GLU A 283 -8.47 -20.18 -20.83
N ASP A 284 -8.12 -19.79 -22.05
CA ASP A 284 -7.16 -18.71 -22.31
C ASP A 284 -5.79 -18.92 -21.62
N GLY A 285 -5.43 -20.17 -21.32
CA GLY A 285 -4.15 -20.54 -20.69
C GLY A 285 -4.10 -20.43 -19.17
N GLY A 286 -5.19 -20.73 -18.45
CA GLY A 286 -5.24 -20.69 -16.99
C GLY A 286 -6.66 -20.62 -16.42
N VAL A 287 -6.77 -20.75 -15.10
CA VAL A 287 -8.06 -20.87 -14.39
C VAL A 287 -8.80 -19.52 -14.34
N ASN A 288 -10.10 -19.54 -14.64
CA ASN A 288 -10.99 -18.39 -14.65
C ASN A 288 -12.08 -18.56 -13.59
N LEU A 289 -12.27 -17.50 -12.79
CA LEU A 289 -13.43 -17.34 -11.91
C LEU A 289 -14.65 -17.01 -12.76
N GLN A 290 -15.64 -17.90 -12.70
CA GLN A 290 -16.93 -17.69 -13.35
C GLN A 290 -17.86 -16.92 -12.41
N LEU A 291 -18.56 -15.93 -12.96
CA LEU A 291 -19.42 -15.04 -12.20
C LEU A 291 -20.82 -15.01 -12.80
N ASN A 292 -21.82 -15.36 -12.00
CA ASN A 292 -23.22 -15.15 -12.37
C ASN A 292 -23.75 -13.80 -11.85
N ARG A 293 -23.12 -13.24 -10.82
CA ARG A 293 -23.44 -11.94 -10.24
C ARG A 293 -22.16 -11.19 -9.85
N SER A 294 -22.29 -9.89 -9.60
CA SER A 294 -21.18 -9.02 -9.24
C SER A 294 -20.51 -9.44 -7.93
N LEU A 295 -19.19 -9.30 -7.87
CA LEU A 295 -18.35 -9.71 -6.75
C LEU A 295 -17.65 -8.48 -6.17
N ILE A 296 -17.76 -8.29 -4.85
CA ILE A 296 -17.07 -7.25 -4.12
C ILE A 296 -16.20 -7.94 -3.07
N ILE A 297 -14.89 -7.72 -3.11
CA ILE A 297 -13.96 -8.11 -2.04
C ILE A 297 -13.42 -6.83 -1.41
N ARG A 298 -13.62 -6.68 -0.11
CA ARG A 298 -13.24 -5.46 0.61
C ARG A 298 -12.58 -5.75 1.96
N ALA A 299 -11.69 -4.84 2.33
CA ALA A 299 -11.21 -4.73 3.71
C ALA A 299 -12.30 -4.12 4.60
N ALA A 300 -12.44 -4.62 5.82
CA ALA A 300 -13.25 -3.99 6.84
C ALA A 300 -12.67 -2.62 7.28
N ASP A 301 -13.41 -1.92 8.13
CA ASP A 301 -12.96 -0.65 8.73
C ASP A 301 -11.62 -0.83 9.42
N SER A 302 -10.68 0.09 9.13
CA SER A 302 -9.35 0.12 9.75
C SER A 302 -8.48 -1.13 9.52
N GLN A 303 -8.86 -2.01 8.58
CA GLN A 303 -8.08 -3.17 8.18
C GLN A 303 -7.28 -2.93 6.89
N ARG A 304 -6.21 -3.72 6.73
CA ARG A 304 -5.32 -3.78 5.56
C ARG A 304 -4.92 -5.25 5.29
N PRO A 305 -5.84 -6.08 4.80
CA PRO A 305 -5.51 -7.46 4.43
C PRO A 305 -4.54 -7.49 3.24
N VAL A 306 -3.60 -8.43 3.30
CA VAL A 306 -2.68 -8.75 2.21
C VAL A 306 -3.15 -10.03 1.56
N ILE A 307 -3.37 -10.03 0.24
CA ILE A 307 -3.75 -11.22 -0.52
C ILE A 307 -2.56 -11.63 -1.38
N LYS A 308 -1.96 -12.78 -1.05
CA LYS A 308 -0.92 -13.43 -1.85
C LYS A 308 -1.58 -14.38 -2.84
N LEU A 309 -1.53 -14.01 -4.11
CA LEU A 309 -2.08 -14.84 -5.19
C LEU A 309 -1.09 -15.96 -5.54
N ALA A 310 -1.59 -17.18 -5.77
CA ALA A 310 -0.79 -18.27 -6.34
C ALA A 310 -0.70 -18.19 -7.88
N GLN A 311 -1.64 -17.49 -8.52
CA GLN A 311 -1.72 -17.33 -9.97
C GLN A 311 -2.53 -16.06 -10.33
N PRO A 312 -2.48 -15.57 -11.59
CA PRO A 312 -3.23 -14.40 -12.00
C PRO A 312 -4.74 -14.56 -11.81
N LEU A 313 -5.41 -13.49 -11.39
CA LEU A 313 -6.87 -13.44 -11.38
C LEU A 313 -7.40 -13.27 -12.81
N ARG A 314 -8.45 -14.02 -13.11
CA ARG A 314 -9.10 -14.04 -14.42
C ARG A 314 -10.60 -14.16 -14.20
N PHE A 315 -11.36 -13.28 -14.82
CA PHE A 315 -12.81 -13.21 -14.62
C PHE A 315 -13.57 -13.37 -15.94
N ARG A 316 -14.67 -14.13 -15.89
CA ARG A 316 -15.65 -14.23 -16.98
C ARG A 316 -17.07 -14.42 -16.43
N PRO A 317 -18.11 -14.16 -17.25
CA PRO A 317 -19.47 -14.56 -16.89
C PRO A 317 -19.58 -16.09 -16.87
N ALA A 318 -20.42 -16.61 -15.98
CA ALA A 318 -20.77 -18.03 -15.97
C ALA A 318 -21.58 -18.40 -17.22
N ASN A 319 -22.47 -17.50 -17.65
CA ASN A 319 -23.32 -17.67 -18.82
C ASN A 319 -23.13 -16.49 -19.78
N VAL A 320 -22.84 -16.78 -21.04
CA VAL A 320 -22.54 -15.78 -22.08
C VAL A 320 -23.50 -15.90 -23.26
N LYS A 321 -23.73 -17.15 -23.73
CA LYS A 321 -24.61 -17.46 -24.86
C LYS A 321 -25.89 -18.14 -24.37
N GLY A 322 -27.06 -17.55 -24.68
CA GLY A 322 -28.37 -18.17 -24.44
C GLY A 322 -28.77 -19.12 -25.55
N ALA A 323 -29.60 -20.12 -25.22
CA ALA A 323 -30.16 -21.09 -26.17
C ALA A 323 -31.21 -20.45 -27.11
N ASP A 324 -31.87 -19.39 -26.65
CA ASP A 324 -32.85 -18.61 -27.41
C ASP A 324 -32.73 -17.09 -27.12
N GLU A 325 -33.59 -16.28 -27.75
CA GLU A 325 -33.56 -14.83 -27.64
C GLU A 325 -33.95 -14.31 -26.24
N ASP A 326 -34.84 -15.02 -25.54
CA ASP A 326 -35.31 -14.65 -24.21
C ASP A 326 -34.19 -14.88 -23.18
N GLU A 327 -33.53 -16.04 -23.24
CA GLU A 327 -32.38 -16.35 -22.38
C GLU A 327 -31.17 -15.47 -22.70
N GLN A 328 -30.89 -15.17 -23.97
CA GLN A 328 -29.83 -14.23 -24.34
C GLN A 328 -30.09 -12.84 -23.76
N THR A 329 -31.35 -12.38 -23.77
CA THR A 329 -31.72 -11.08 -23.18
C THR A 329 -31.46 -11.05 -21.67
N GLU A 330 -31.70 -12.16 -20.97
CA GLU A 330 -31.38 -12.29 -19.54
C GLU A 330 -29.87 -12.24 -19.29
N PHE A 331 -29.08 -13.00 -20.06
CA PHE A 331 -27.62 -13.01 -19.91
C PHE A 331 -27.00 -11.66 -20.25
N ASP A 332 -27.47 -10.99 -21.29
CA ASP A 332 -27.04 -9.63 -21.64
C ASP A 332 -27.34 -8.64 -20.50
N ALA A 333 -28.51 -8.75 -19.86
CA ALA A 333 -28.88 -7.91 -18.71
C ALA A 333 -27.95 -8.13 -17.52
N VAL A 334 -27.57 -9.38 -17.24
CA VAL A 334 -26.58 -9.73 -16.20
C VAL A 334 -25.21 -9.19 -16.56
N MET A 335 -24.72 -9.51 -17.77
CA MET A 335 -23.40 -9.09 -18.26
C MET A 335 -23.26 -7.58 -18.22
N SER A 336 -24.30 -6.82 -18.57
CA SER A 336 -24.30 -5.34 -18.56
C SER A 336 -24.13 -4.70 -17.18
N ASN A 337 -24.19 -5.49 -16.10
CA ASN A 337 -23.99 -5.03 -14.73
C ASN A 337 -22.94 -5.84 -13.95
N LEU A 338 -22.26 -6.77 -14.62
CA LEU A 338 -21.35 -7.72 -14.01
C LEU A 338 -20.03 -7.03 -13.66
N THR A 339 -19.88 -6.69 -12.38
CA THR A 339 -18.75 -5.92 -11.87
C THR A 339 -17.96 -6.71 -10.83
N VAL A 340 -16.64 -6.65 -10.91
CA VAL A 340 -15.74 -7.05 -9.83
C VAL A 340 -15.18 -5.79 -9.17
N ARG A 341 -15.35 -5.64 -7.85
CA ARG A 341 -14.77 -4.53 -7.07
C ARG A 341 -13.79 -5.05 -6.03
N PHE A 342 -12.58 -4.51 -6.05
CA PHE A 342 -11.62 -4.57 -4.96
C PHE A 342 -11.60 -3.26 -4.19
N GLU A 343 -11.72 -3.33 -2.86
CA GLU A 343 -11.73 -2.15 -2.01
C GLU A 343 -10.80 -2.30 -0.80
N GLY A 344 -9.77 -1.46 -0.71
CA GLY A 344 -8.88 -1.42 0.46
C GLY A 344 -7.89 -2.59 0.58
N LEU A 345 -7.65 -3.35 -0.50
CA LEU A 345 -6.87 -4.58 -0.48
C LEU A 345 -5.43 -4.37 -0.98
N TYR A 346 -4.47 -5.06 -0.38
CA TYR A 346 -3.11 -5.18 -0.92
C TYR A 346 -2.99 -6.53 -1.63
N LEU A 347 -2.92 -6.55 -2.97
CA LEU A 347 -2.74 -7.78 -3.75
C LEU A 347 -1.28 -7.89 -4.18
N THR A 348 -0.69 -9.05 -3.96
CA THR A 348 0.69 -9.35 -4.35
C THR A 348 0.82 -10.81 -4.80
N ARG A 349 2.02 -11.16 -5.25
CA ARG A 349 2.40 -12.48 -5.71
C ARG A 349 2.83 -13.33 -4.52
N GLY A 350 2.26 -14.52 -4.42
CA GLY A 350 2.75 -15.57 -3.53
C GLY A 350 4.01 -16.22 -4.09
N ASP A 351 4.61 -17.10 -3.30
CA ASP A 351 5.92 -17.70 -3.62
C ASP A 351 5.89 -18.59 -4.88
N ALA A 352 4.73 -19.21 -5.15
CA ALA A 352 4.50 -20.05 -6.32
C ALA A 352 3.97 -19.28 -7.55
N PHE A 353 3.85 -17.95 -7.49
CA PHE A 353 3.25 -17.16 -8.56
C PHE A 353 4.10 -17.22 -9.85
N PRO A 354 3.50 -17.46 -11.03
CA PRO A 354 4.24 -17.56 -12.28
C PRO A 354 5.04 -16.29 -12.60
N ALA A 355 6.33 -16.44 -12.87
CA ALA A 355 7.22 -15.32 -13.15
C ALA A 355 6.79 -14.55 -14.41
N GLY A 356 6.71 -13.23 -14.31
CA GLY A 356 6.36 -12.34 -15.43
C GLY A 356 4.86 -12.18 -15.70
N GLU A 357 4.00 -12.97 -15.05
CA GLU A 357 2.55 -12.82 -15.18
C GLU A 357 2.01 -11.59 -14.41
N PRO A 358 0.92 -10.95 -14.89
CA PRO A 358 0.26 -9.86 -14.18
C PRO A 358 -0.59 -10.38 -13.02
N LEU A 359 -0.93 -9.53 -12.05
CA LEU A 359 -1.88 -9.91 -10.98
C LEU A 359 -3.28 -10.21 -11.55
N ILE A 360 -3.67 -9.51 -12.62
CA ILE A 360 -4.94 -9.73 -13.34
C ILE A 360 -4.65 -9.93 -14.82
N ALA A 361 -4.97 -11.13 -15.33
CA ALA A 361 -4.70 -11.53 -16.70
C ALA A 361 -5.93 -11.54 -17.62
N ARG A 362 -7.14 -11.38 -17.05
CA ARG A 362 -8.38 -11.35 -17.83
C ARG A 362 -9.50 -10.63 -17.08
N ALA A 363 -10.25 -9.81 -17.81
CA ALA A 363 -11.46 -9.16 -17.33
C ALA A 363 -12.52 -9.14 -18.45
N ALA A 364 -13.22 -10.26 -18.62
CA ALA A 364 -14.42 -10.34 -19.47
C ALA A 364 -15.64 -9.97 -18.60
N LEU A 365 -15.82 -8.68 -18.36
CA LEU A 365 -16.78 -8.11 -17.41
C LEU A 365 -17.44 -6.86 -17.99
N HIS A 366 -18.47 -6.33 -17.33
CA HIS A 366 -18.85 -4.94 -17.55
C HIS A 366 -17.86 -3.98 -16.88
N GLY A 367 -17.45 -4.26 -15.64
CA GLY A 367 -16.56 -3.38 -14.88
C GLY A 367 -15.58 -4.11 -13.97
N LEU A 368 -14.36 -3.59 -13.88
CA LEU A 368 -13.37 -3.94 -12.87
C LEU A 368 -12.96 -2.69 -12.10
N GLU A 369 -13.27 -2.66 -10.81
CA GLU A 369 -13.08 -1.49 -9.96
C GLU A 369 -12.02 -1.74 -8.89
N ILE A 370 -10.99 -0.89 -8.85
CA ILE A 370 -9.86 -0.94 -7.93
C ILE A 370 -9.87 0.32 -7.06
N ILE A 371 -10.42 0.22 -5.86
CA ILE A 371 -10.71 1.38 -5.00
C ILE A 371 -9.83 1.33 -3.74
N GLY A 372 -8.92 2.29 -3.59
CA GLY A 372 -8.05 2.35 -2.41
C GLY A 372 -7.19 1.11 -2.22
N CYS A 373 -6.82 0.43 -3.31
CA CYS A 373 -6.04 -0.81 -3.29
C CYS A 373 -4.59 -0.57 -3.68
N THR A 374 -3.72 -1.48 -3.27
CA THR A 374 -2.37 -1.61 -3.82
C THR A 374 -2.33 -2.90 -4.62
N LEU A 375 -2.14 -2.78 -5.93
CA LEU A 375 -1.73 -3.89 -6.79
C LEU A 375 -0.20 -3.82 -6.85
N ASP A 376 0.46 -4.63 -6.03
CA ASP A 376 1.89 -4.52 -5.73
C ASP A 376 2.73 -4.29 -7.00
N PRO A 377 3.30 -3.07 -7.18
CA PRO A 377 4.12 -2.74 -8.34
C PRO A 377 5.53 -3.35 -8.24
N GLY A 378 5.90 -3.96 -7.11
CA GLY A 378 7.27 -4.28 -6.80
C GLY A 378 8.10 -3.00 -6.64
N GLY A 379 9.36 -3.05 -7.08
CA GLY A 379 10.18 -1.83 -7.12
C GLY A 379 10.56 -1.27 -5.76
N SER A 380 10.31 -1.97 -4.65
CA SER A 380 10.71 -1.57 -3.31
C SER A 380 12.23 -1.52 -3.19
N ARG A 381 12.74 -0.70 -2.26
CA ARG A 381 14.19 -0.59 -2.07
C ARG A 381 14.69 -1.79 -1.27
N LYS A 382 15.65 -2.52 -1.83
CA LYS A 382 16.37 -3.57 -1.11
C LYS A 382 17.33 -2.97 -0.09
N LEU A 383 17.79 -3.81 0.83
CA LEU A 383 18.68 -3.42 1.93
C LEU A 383 20.08 -3.01 1.46
N ASP A 384 20.53 -3.56 0.33
CA ASP A 384 21.76 -3.14 -0.36
C ASP A 384 21.62 -1.77 -1.07
N GLY A 385 20.43 -1.18 -1.01
CA GLY A 385 20.08 0.10 -1.61
C GLY A 385 19.62 0.01 -3.06
N THR A 386 19.67 -1.15 -3.70
CA THR A 386 19.17 -1.36 -5.07
C THR A 386 17.65 -1.39 -5.11
N ARG A 387 17.05 -1.18 -6.29
CA ARG A 387 15.61 -1.28 -6.50
C ARG A 387 15.23 -2.72 -6.86
N ALA A 388 14.18 -3.26 -6.25
CA ALA A 388 13.60 -4.53 -6.66
C ALA A 388 13.03 -4.45 -8.09
N PRO A 389 12.81 -5.60 -8.76
CA PRO A 389 12.13 -5.62 -10.05
C PRO A 389 10.74 -4.99 -9.97
N ILE A 390 10.32 -4.36 -11.05
CA ILE A 390 8.95 -3.86 -11.23
C ILE A 390 8.08 -4.99 -11.76
N HIS A 391 6.81 -4.94 -11.39
CA HIS A 391 5.83 -5.93 -11.79
C HIS A 391 4.64 -5.29 -12.50
N SER A 392 4.08 -6.01 -13.48
CA SER A 392 2.83 -5.64 -14.13
C SER A 392 1.65 -5.93 -13.21
N SER A 393 0.69 -5.02 -13.12
CA SER A 393 -0.54 -5.31 -12.39
C SER A 393 -1.59 -5.94 -13.27
N MET A 394 -1.69 -5.51 -14.53
CA MET A 394 -2.70 -6.02 -15.47
C MET A 394 -2.12 -6.26 -16.85
N ARG A 395 -2.52 -7.36 -17.48
CA ARG A 395 -2.43 -7.55 -18.94
C ARG A 395 -3.79 -8.03 -19.44
N LEU A 396 -4.51 -7.20 -20.16
CA LEU A 396 -5.90 -7.43 -20.57
C LEU A 396 -6.02 -7.30 -22.09
N LYS A 397 -6.32 -8.41 -22.76
CA LYS A 397 -6.31 -8.52 -24.22
C LYS A 397 -7.70 -8.67 -24.84
N GLU A 398 -7.84 -8.22 -26.08
CA GLU A 398 -8.94 -8.61 -26.96
C GLU A 398 -8.63 -9.97 -27.62
N PRO A 399 -9.63 -10.80 -27.99
CA PRO A 399 -11.09 -10.64 -27.81
C PRO A 399 -11.59 -11.23 -26.48
N TYR A 400 -10.95 -10.89 -25.36
CA TYR A 400 -11.39 -11.28 -24.00
C TYR A 400 -11.30 -12.78 -23.68
N GLY A 401 -10.69 -13.60 -24.53
CA GLY A 401 -10.21 -14.95 -24.20
C GLY A 401 -11.28 -16.05 -24.07
N PHE A 402 -12.39 -15.95 -24.79
CA PHE A 402 -13.37 -17.05 -24.86
C PHE A 402 -12.85 -18.18 -25.75
N ALA A 403 -12.99 -19.44 -25.31
CA ALA A 403 -12.63 -20.59 -26.13
C ALA A 403 -13.70 -20.94 -27.17
N ASP A 404 -14.97 -20.64 -26.88
CA ASP A 404 -16.11 -20.83 -27.77
C ASP A 404 -16.38 -19.56 -28.59
N ALA A 405 -16.43 -19.70 -29.91
CA ALA A 405 -16.68 -18.59 -30.82
C ALA A 405 -18.10 -18.02 -30.67
N ASP A 406 -19.09 -18.84 -30.32
CA ASP A 406 -20.46 -18.36 -30.09
C ASP A 406 -20.56 -17.53 -28.81
N GLU A 407 -19.74 -17.84 -27.79
CA GLU A 407 -19.61 -17.00 -26.59
C GLU A 407 -18.87 -15.70 -26.90
N GLU A 408 -17.79 -15.76 -27.68
CA GLU A 408 -17.05 -14.56 -28.12
C GLU A 408 -17.95 -13.59 -28.89
N ASP A 409 -18.74 -14.11 -29.85
CA ASP A 409 -19.69 -13.32 -30.64
C ASP A 409 -20.85 -12.77 -29.79
N ALA A 410 -21.28 -13.49 -28.75
CA ALA A 410 -22.35 -13.07 -27.86
C ALA A 410 -21.89 -12.04 -26.80
N PHE A 411 -20.59 -12.01 -26.45
CA PHE A 411 -20.07 -11.07 -25.47
C PHE A 411 -20.02 -9.64 -26.02
N ASN A 412 -21.05 -8.85 -25.71
CA ASN A 412 -21.26 -7.52 -26.27
C ASN A 412 -20.83 -6.36 -25.34
N GLN A 413 -20.02 -6.63 -24.31
CA GLN A 413 -19.58 -5.62 -23.35
C GLN A 413 -18.28 -4.93 -23.79
N THR A 414 -18.11 -3.67 -23.39
CA THR A 414 -16.82 -2.96 -23.44
C THR A 414 -16.36 -2.73 -22.00
N PRO A 415 -15.48 -3.59 -21.44
CA PRO A 415 -15.20 -3.56 -20.02
C PRO A 415 -14.58 -2.23 -19.57
N GLU A 416 -15.08 -1.71 -18.45
CA GLU A 416 -14.58 -0.48 -17.83
C GLU A 416 -13.63 -0.80 -16.66
N ILE A 417 -12.39 -0.35 -16.78
CA ILE A 417 -11.35 -0.50 -15.75
C ILE A 417 -11.27 0.81 -14.97
N ILE A 418 -11.69 0.79 -13.71
CA ILE A 418 -11.77 1.98 -12.86
C ILE A 418 -10.76 1.83 -11.73
N VAL A 419 -9.83 2.78 -11.63
CA VAL A 419 -8.87 2.86 -10.53
C VAL A 419 -9.06 4.17 -9.80
N GLN A 420 -9.31 4.09 -8.50
CA GLN A 420 -9.43 5.25 -7.63
C GLN A 420 -8.54 5.10 -6.41
N ARG A 421 -7.69 6.10 -6.14
CA ARG A 421 -6.75 6.08 -5.00
C ARG A 421 -5.94 4.79 -4.95
N GLY A 422 -5.53 4.28 -6.11
CA GLY A 422 -4.75 3.05 -6.23
C GLY A 422 -3.25 3.31 -6.35
N ILE A 423 -2.45 2.36 -5.87
CA ILE A 423 -1.04 2.21 -6.29
C ILE A 423 -0.96 0.94 -7.12
N ILE A 424 -0.53 1.08 -8.37
CA ILE A 424 -0.57 0.00 -9.36
C ILE A 424 0.74 -0.01 -10.14
N GLY A 425 1.22 -1.20 -10.51
CA GLY A 425 2.29 -1.40 -11.47
C GLY A 425 1.86 -1.12 -12.91
N SER A 426 2.59 -1.65 -13.89
CA SER A 426 2.25 -1.43 -15.31
C SER A 426 0.87 -2.01 -15.69
N LEU A 427 0.16 -1.29 -16.56
CA LEU A 427 -1.14 -1.63 -17.11
C LEU A 427 -1.03 -1.84 -18.64
N PHE A 428 -1.08 -3.09 -19.07
CA PHE A 428 -1.04 -3.47 -20.48
C PHE A 428 -2.46 -3.85 -20.92
N ILE A 429 -3.19 -2.93 -21.52
CA ILE A 429 -4.63 -3.09 -21.75
C ILE A 429 -4.93 -2.72 -23.21
N ASP A 430 -5.65 -3.57 -23.94
CA ASP A 430 -6.00 -3.29 -25.34
C ASP A 430 -7.13 -2.25 -25.49
N THR A 431 -7.39 -1.85 -26.74
CA THR A 431 -8.30 -0.75 -27.09
C THR A 431 -9.78 -1.03 -26.84
N GLY A 432 -10.18 -2.30 -26.80
CA GLY A 432 -11.55 -2.75 -26.47
C GLY A 432 -11.95 -2.59 -25.01
N TYR A 433 -11.14 -1.89 -24.21
CA TYR A 433 -11.43 -1.51 -22.83
C TYR A 433 -11.62 0.00 -22.72
N LYS A 434 -12.15 0.47 -21.57
CA LYS A 434 -12.05 1.88 -21.17
C LYS A 434 -11.31 1.97 -19.85
N LEU A 435 -10.43 2.97 -19.72
CA LEU A 435 -9.62 3.15 -18.51
C LEU A 435 -9.95 4.48 -17.81
N PHE A 436 -10.29 4.41 -16.54
CA PHE A 436 -10.56 5.57 -15.69
C PHE A 436 -9.59 5.58 -14.50
N LEU A 437 -8.77 6.61 -14.39
CA LEU A 437 -7.77 6.74 -13.33
C LEU A 437 -8.01 8.01 -12.52
N THR A 438 -8.23 7.88 -11.22
CA THR A 438 -8.48 9.00 -10.31
C THR A 438 -7.60 8.91 -9.07
N ASP A 439 -6.92 10.00 -8.72
CA ASP A 439 -6.11 10.12 -7.49
C ASP A 439 -5.10 8.96 -7.30
N SER A 440 -4.52 8.45 -8.40
CA SER A 440 -3.80 7.17 -8.42
C SER A 440 -2.37 7.26 -8.96
N VAL A 441 -1.52 6.32 -8.54
CA VAL A 441 -0.14 6.17 -9.02
C VAL A 441 -0.02 4.92 -9.88
N VAL A 442 0.58 5.06 -11.05
CA VAL A 442 0.95 3.96 -11.94
C VAL A 442 2.48 3.92 -12.06
N ASP A 443 3.10 2.82 -11.66
CA ASP A 443 4.56 2.71 -11.52
C ASP A 443 5.16 1.61 -12.40
N ALA A 444 5.91 2.02 -13.42
CA ALA A 444 6.76 1.15 -14.24
C ALA A 444 8.24 1.23 -13.82
N GLY A 445 8.52 1.88 -12.70
CA GLY A 445 9.84 2.06 -12.12
C GLY A 445 10.78 3.00 -12.84
N SER A 446 10.26 3.87 -13.71
CA SER A 446 11.06 4.89 -14.40
C SER A 446 10.81 6.26 -13.78
N GLY A 447 11.84 6.78 -13.11
CA GLY A 447 11.84 8.05 -12.39
C GLY A 447 12.24 9.26 -13.23
N VAL A 448 12.14 10.45 -12.63
CA VAL A 448 12.30 11.75 -13.32
C VAL A 448 13.64 11.91 -14.03
N ASN A 449 14.69 11.30 -13.51
CA ASN A 449 16.05 11.41 -14.06
C ASN A 449 16.48 10.19 -14.89
N ASP A 450 15.62 9.19 -15.05
CA ASP A 450 15.94 8.00 -15.84
C ASP A 450 15.95 8.35 -17.34
N ASP A 451 16.72 7.60 -18.12
CA ASP A 451 16.85 7.85 -19.57
C ASP A 451 15.51 7.56 -20.27
N PRO A 452 14.87 8.58 -20.89
CA PRO A 452 13.60 8.42 -21.59
C PRO A 452 13.61 7.37 -22.71
N ALA A 453 14.77 7.09 -23.30
CA ALA A 453 14.91 6.06 -24.34
C ALA A 453 14.78 4.64 -23.79
N THR A 454 15.02 4.45 -22.49
CA THR A 454 14.98 3.15 -21.80
C THR A 454 13.85 3.04 -20.77
N ALA A 455 13.11 4.14 -20.55
CA ALA A 455 11.99 4.17 -19.63
C ALA A 455 10.92 3.14 -20.02
N SER A 456 10.47 2.38 -19.03
CA SER A 456 9.47 1.31 -19.20
C SER A 456 8.07 1.89 -19.42
N PHE A 457 7.20 1.12 -20.07
CA PHE A 457 5.79 1.49 -20.23
C PHE A 457 5.02 1.23 -18.94
N ALA A 458 4.43 2.30 -18.41
CA ALA A 458 3.43 2.24 -17.34
C ALA A 458 2.06 1.91 -17.90
N ILE A 459 1.72 2.40 -19.09
CA ILE A 459 0.46 2.09 -19.76
C ILE A 459 0.71 1.93 -21.27
N SER A 460 0.25 0.84 -21.85
CA SER A 460 0.23 0.58 -23.31
C SER A 460 -0.80 -0.52 -23.65
N GLY A 461 -0.83 -0.98 -24.89
CA GLY A 461 -1.60 -2.18 -25.27
C GLY A 461 -1.03 -3.46 -24.65
N ALA A 462 -1.78 -4.55 -24.76
CA ALA A 462 -1.48 -5.85 -24.15
C ALA A 462 -0.51 -6.74 -24.96
N ASP A 463 -0.16 -6.33 -26.18
CA ASP A 463 0.83 -7.01 -27.02
C ASP A 463 2.16 -7.30 -26.31
N LEU A 464 2.85 -8.35 -26.77
CA LEU A 464 4.15 -8.75 -26.23
C LEU A 464 5.21 -7.66 -26.38
N ASP A 465 5.12 -6.83 -27.43
CA ASP A 465 5.87 -5.59 -27.57
C ASP A 465 4.95 -4.38 -27.31
N PRO A 466 5.02 -3.77 -26.11
CA PRO A 466 4.32 -2.54 -25.76
C PRO A 466 4.51 -1.37 -26.74
N SER A 467 5.57 -1.38 -27.55
CA SER A 467 5.88 -0.29 -28.48
C SER A 467 5.09 -0.38 -29.80
N ASP A 468 4.52 -1.53 -30.12
CA ASP A 468 3.73 -1.74 -31.34
C ASP A 468 2.23 -1.53 -31.12
N SER A 469 1.77 -1.50 -29.87
CA SER A 469 0.35 -1.42 -29.51
C SER A 469 -0.06 -0.09 -28.88
N TRP A 470 -1.36 0.10 -28.66
CA TRP A 470 -1.94 1.28 -28.03
C TRP A 470 -2.87 0.87 -26.90
N GLY A 471 -2.77 1.57 -25.76
CA GLY A 471 -3.69 1.37 -24.65
C GLY A 471 -5.11 1.90 -24.93
N PRO A 472 -6.08 1.68 -24.03
CA PRO A 472 -7.47 2.06 -24.23
C PRO A 472 -7.71 3.56 -24.23
N PRO A 473 -8.88 4.03 -24.72
CA PRO A 473 -9.42 5.33 -24.37
C PRO A 473 -9.38 5.56 -22.85
N THR A 474 -8.70 6.62 -22.43
CA THR A 474 -8.39 6.86 -21.02
C THR A 474 -8.94 8.20 -20.51
N GLN A 475 -9.54 8.19 -19.32
CA GLN A 475 -9.88 9.40 -18.58
C GLN A 475 -9.07 9.50 -17.29
N VAL A 476 -8.51 10.68 -17.02
CA VAL A 476 -7.64 10.89 -15.86
C VAL A 476 -8.07 12.07 -14.99
N ASN A 477 -7.94 11.94 -13.68
CA ASN A 477 -8.16 13.03 -12.73
C ASN A 477 -7.21 12.92 -11.53
N GLY A 478 -6.13 13.69 -11.55
CA GLY A 478 -5.13 13.65 -10.47
C GLY A 478 -4.35 12.33 -10.47
N ILE A 479 -3.40 12.14 -11.38
CA ILE A 479 -2.63 10.89 -11.45
C ILE A 479 -1.14 11.18 -11.51
N THR A 480 -0.31 10.23 -11.07
CA THR A 480 1.14 10.25 -11.25
C THR A 480 1.58 8.99 -11.98
N VAL A 481 2.33 9.14 -13.07
CA VAL A 481 2.79 8.03 -13.92
C VAL A 481 4.33 7.98 -13.93
N PHE A 482 4.92 6.97 -13.31
CA PHE A 482 6.35 6.68 -13.31
C PHE A 482 6.70 5.72 -14.46
N GLY A 483 6.71 6.25 -15.67
CA GLY A 483 6.92 5.48 -16.90
C GLY A 483 6.32 6.17 -18.11
N ARG A 484 6.49 5.53 -19.27
CA ARG A 484 5.88 5.96 -20.54
C ARG A 484 4.41 5.56 -20.56
N MET A 485 3.58 6.39 -21.20
CA MET A 485 2.15 6.11 -21.37
C MET A 485 1.76 6.25 -22.83
N ARG A 486 1.13 5.21 -23.38
CA ARG A 486 0.67 5.15 -24.76
C ARG A 486 -0.78 4.69 -24.82
N VAL A 487 -1.67 5.54 -25.33
CA VAL A 487 -3.12 5.32 -25.32
C VAL A 487 -3.81 5.79 -26.60
N GLU A 488 -4.96 5.21 -26.91
CA GLU A 488 -5.72 5.54 -28.12
C GLU A 488 -6.21 7.00 -28.07
N SER A 489 -6.85 7.40 -26.98
CA SER A 489 -7.28 8.78 -26.73
C SER A 489 -7.27 9.07 -25.24
N ILE A 490 -7.14 10.35 -24.87
CA ILE A 490 -7.08 10.74 -23.46
C ILE A 490 -7.79 12.07 -23.20
N SER A 491 -8.46 12.17 -22.05
CA SER A 491 -8.98 13.43 -21.53
C SER A 491 -8.86 13.50 -20.03
N GLY A 492 -8.79 14.69 -19.44
CA GLY A 492 -8.68 14.78 -18.00
C GLY A 492 -7.98 16.02 -17.47
N ARG A 493 -7.55 15.94 -16.21
CA ARG A 493 -6.83 17.03 -15.55
C ARG A 493 -5.89 16.55 -14.44
N GLY A 494 -4.95 17.40 -14.05
CA GLY A 494 -4.13 17.21 -12.86
C GLY A 494 -3.13 16.06 -12.92
N GLY A 495 -2.80 15.55 -14.10
CA GLY A 495 -1.84 14.47 -14.27
C GLY A 495 -0.39 14.93 -14.15
N ILE A 496 0.48 14.02 -13.74
CA ILE A 496 1.93 14.13 -13.86
C ILE A 496 2.42 12.91 -14.64
N TRP A 497 3.01 13.18 -15.81
CA TRP A 497 3.70 12.18 -16.61
C TRP A 497 5.20 12.42 -16.53
N VAL A 498 5.90 11.47 -15.93
CA VAL A 498 7.35 11.56 -15.72
C VAL A 498 8.11 11.34 -17.04
N HIS A 499 7.60 10.48 -17.92
CA HIS A 499 8.12 10.25 -19.27
C HIS A 499 7.05 10.51 -20.35
N SER A 500 7.31 10.09 -21.59
CA SER A 500 6.50 10.43 -22.76
C SER A 500 5.03 9.99 -22.59
N LEU A 501 4.12 10.93 -22.83
CA LEU A 501 2.71 10.65 -23.08
C LEU A 501 2.46 10.67 -24.59
N GLU A 502 2.05 9.53 -25.13
CA GLU A 502 1.78 9.33 -26.55
C GLU A 502 0.31 8.98 -26.77
N VAL A 503 -0.38 9.80 -27.56
CA VAL A 503 -1.81 9.67 -27.86
C VAL A 503 -2.02 9.41 -29.34
N LEU A 504 -2.64 8.28 -29.70
CA LEU A 504 -2.89 7.92 -31.10
C LEU A 504 -3.79 8.95 -31.78
N ASN A 505 -5.02 9.09 -31.28
CA ASN A 505 -5.99 10.05 -31.73
C ASN A 505 -5.84 11.37 -30.95
N ASN A 506 -4.80 12.13 -31.29
CA ASN A 506 -4.49 13.42 -30.67
C ASN A 506 -5.46 14.56 -31.03
N GLN A 507 -6.46 14.30 -31.87
CA GLN A 507 -7.55 15.23 -32.18
C GLN A 507 -8.75 15.08 -31.24
N LYS A 508 -8.81 13.99 -30.46
CA LYS A 508 -9.88 13.70 -29.50
C LYS A 508 -9.39 13.93 -28.06
N GLY A 509 -10.20 14.64 -27.28
CA GLY A 509 -9.95 14.86 -25.85
C GLY A 509 -9.12 16.11 -25.55
N CYS A 510 -9.05 16.44 -24.25
CA CYS A 510 -8.31 17.59 -23.75
C CYS A 510 -7.74 17.28 -22.35
N ILE A 511 -6.46 17.56 -22.15
CA ILE A 511 -5.78 17.47 -20.84
C ILE A 511 -5.59 18.87 -20.27
N ARG A 512 -5.91 19.06 -18.99
CA ARG A 512 -5.85 20.38 -18.33
C ARG A 512 -4.97 20.37 -17.09
N PHE A 513 -4.32 21.49 -16.79
CA PHE A 513 -3.61 21.71 -15.51
C PHE A 513 -2.70 20.54 -15.11
N SER A 514 -1.86 20.09 -16.03
CA SER A 514 -1.04 18.88 -15.86
C SER A 514 0.43 19.13 -16.20
N CYS A 515 1.31 18.23 -15.76
CA CYS A 515 2.74 18.25 -16.05
C CYS A 515 3.10 17.10 -16.99
N PHE A 516 3.71 17.41 -18.12
CA PHE A 516 4.27 16.44 -19.07
C PHE A 516 5.79 16.45 -18.99
N SER A 517 6.44 15.36 -19.40
CA SER A 517 7.90 15.28 -19.43
C SER A 517 8.54 16.39 -20.29
N GLY A 518 7.91 16.75 -21.41
CA GLY A 518 8.47 17.62 -22.44
C GLY A 518 9.39 16.87 -23.42
N GLN A 519 9.48 15.55 -23.33
CA GLN A 519 10.40 14.70 -24.09
C GLN A 519 9.61 13.68 -24.91
N ASN A 520 9.60 13.85 -26.24
CA ASN A 520 8.90 12.95 -27.18
C ASN A 520 7.39 12.79 -26.92
N ASP A 521 6.75 13.75 -26.24
CA ASP A 521 5.31 13.72 -26.00
C ASP A 521 4.52 13.91 -27.31
N ARG A 522 3.51 13.06 -27.54
CA ARG A 522 2.49 13.22 -28.58
C ARG A 522 1.15 13.45 -27.90
N LEU A 523 0.84 14.71 -27.64
CA LEU A 523 -0.27 15.13 -26.78
C LEU A 523 -1.56 15.41 -27.56
N SER A 524 -2.71 15.19 -26.90
CA SER A 524 -3.98 15.80 -27.30
C SER A 524 -3.96 17.33 -27.11
N GLN A 525 -5.08 18.00 -27.43
CA GLN A 525 -5.28 19.39 -27.00
C GLN A 525 -5.02 19.54 -25.50
N ASN A 526 -4.33 20.60 -25.09
CA ASN A 526 -4.02 20.83 -23.69
C ASN A 526 -4.18 22.31 -23.30
N PHE A 527 -4.52 22.54 -22.02
CA PHE A 527 -4.78 23.88 -21.48
C PHE A 527 -4.19 24.02 -20.08
N GLY A 528 -3.43 25.09 -19.82
CA GLY A 528 -2.83 25.36 -18.51
C GLY A 528 -1.84 24.28 -18.05
N CYS A 529 -1.26 23.51 -18.97
CA CYS A 529 -0.27 22.48 -18.66
C CYS A 529 1.16 23.03 -18.73
N VAL A 530 2.10 22.33 -18.09
CA VAL A 530 3.52 22.67 -18.09
C VAL A 530 4.36 21.49 -18.55
N LYS A 531 5.57 21.77 -19.04
CA LYS A 531 6.55 20.75 -19.43
C LYS A 531 7.68 20.68 -18.41
N GLY A 532 8.16 19.48 -18.11
CA GLY A 532 9.26 19.22 -17.17
C GLY A 532 10.57 19.92 -17.56
N THR A 533 10.78 20.12 -18.87
CA THR A 533 11.90 20.90 -19.42
C THR A 533 11.88 22.38 -19.04
N GLU A 534 10.72 22.92 -18.67
CA GLU A 534 10.54 24.33 -18.29
C GLU A 534 10.21 24.49 -16.81
N ALA A 535 9.48 23.54 -16.22
CA ALA A 535 9.04 23.52 -14.83
C ALA A 535 9.63 22.28 -14.15
N GLN A 536 10.64 22.47 -13.31
CA GLN A 536 11.36 21.35 -12.71
C GLN A 536 10.46 20.52 -11.78
N LEU A 537 10.25 19.26 -12.16
CA LEU A 537 9.56 18.26 -11.35
C LEU A 537 10.57 17.56 -10.42
N ARG A 538 10.21 17.40 -9.14
CA ARG A 538 10.95 16.57 -8.18
C ARG A 538 10.00 15.87 -7.22
N PHE A 539 10.34 14.65 -6.85
CA PHE A 539 9.68 13.94 -5.77
C PHE A 539 10.61 13.84 -4.56
N VAL A 540 10.02 13.65 -3.39
CA VAL A 540 10.77 13.30 -2.18
C VAL A 540 11.23 11.85 -2.24
N SER A 541 10.35 10.95 -2.70
CA SER A 541 10.70 9.59 -3.10
C SER A 541 9.91 9.18 -4.33
N GLU A 542 10.58 8.44 -5.21
CA GLU A 542 10.03 7.80 -6.42
C GLU A 542 10.00 6.27 -6.27
N ILE A 543 10.39 5.77 -5.09
CA ILE A 543 10.51 4.34 -4.81
C ILE A 543 9.36 3.93 -3.89
N PHE A 544 8.58 2.95 -4.34
CA PHE A 544 7.50 2.34 -3.57
C PHE A 544 8.00 1.78 -2.22
N GLY A 545 7.13 1.78 -1.22
CA GLY A 545 7.45 1.40 0.17
C GLY A 545 8.07 2.52 1.02
N TRP A 546 8.59 3.60 0.41
CA TRP A 546 9.07 4.76 1.17
C TRP A 546 7.90 5.67 1.61
N PRO A 547 7.94 6.26 2.82
CA PRO A 547 6.82 7.04 3.35
C PRO A 547 6.38 8.21 2.46
N ALA A 548 7.33 8.88 1.82
CA ALA A 548 7.06 10.03 0.95
C ALA A 548 6.93 9.65 -0.55
N TYR A 549 6.61 8.39 -0.84
CA TYR A 549 6.44 7.89 -2.21
C TYR A 549 5.41 8.72 -2.99
N GLY A 550 5.83 9.24 -4.15
CA GLY A 550 5.00 10.09 -5.00
C GLY A 550 4.72 11.49 -4.45
N GLN A 551 5.31 11.87 -3.31
CA GLN A 551 5.14 13.22 -2.75
C GLN A 551 5.97 14.23 -3.53
N LEU A 552 5.34 15.32 -3.99
CA LEU A 552 6.08 16.45 -4.55
C LEU A 552 7.02 17.07 -3.51
N ALA A 553 8.28 17.23 -3.90
CA ALA A 553 9.29 17.91 -3.10
C ALA A 553 8.97 19.41 -2.98
N HIS A 554 9.52 20.05 -1.94
CA HIS A 554 9.36 21.51 -1.80
C HIS A 554 10.11 22.30 -2.88
N THR A 555 11.13 21.69 -3.47
CA THR A 555 11.96 22.25 -4.54
C THR A 555 11.37 22.07 -5.93
N THR A 556 10.24 21.37 -6.06
CA THR A 556 9.47 21.33 -7.31
C THR A 556 9.01 22.73 -7.70
N ASP A 557 8.92 23.00 -9.00
CA ASP A 557 8.44 24.27 -9.51
C ASP A 557 7.02 24.58 -8.99
N PHE A 558 6.81 25.83 -8.58
CA PHE A 558 5.53 26.27 -8.02
C PHE A 558 4.36 26.06 -9.00
N ARG A 559 4.60 26.08 -10.32
CA ARG A 559 3.55 25.80 -11.32
C ARG A 559 3.01 24.38 -11.20
N ILE A 560 3.80 23.41 -10.76
CA ILE A 560 3.35 22.02 -10.55
C ILE A 560 2.70 21.89 -9.17
N ARG A 561 3.25 22.57 -8.15
CA ARG A 561 2.77 22.52 -6.76
C ARG A 561 1.49 23.32 -6.50
N GLU A 562 1.22 24.37 -7.27
CA GLU A 562 0.22 25.40 -6.92
C GLU A 562 -0.65 25.84 -8.12
N ARG A 563 -0.43 25.34 -9.35
CA ARG A 563 -1.21 25.71 -10.54
C ARG A 563 -1.87 24.51 -11.23
N GLY A 564 -2.06 23.42 -10.50
CA GLY A 564 -2.90 22.29 -10.88
C GLY A 564 -4.39 22.62 -10.75
N PRO A 565 -5.26 21.60 -10.84
CA PRO A 565 -6.70 21.78 -10.69
C PRO A 565 -7.06 22.48 -9.37
N LYS A 566 -7.96 23.46 -9.44
CA LYS A 566 -8.37 24.29 -8.28
C LYS A 566 -7.22 25.10 -7.66
N ASP A 567 -6.19 25.45 -8.42
CA ASP A 567 -5.00 26.18 -7.95
C ASP A 567 -4.25 25.44 -6.81
N ASP A 568 -4.14 24.11 -6.93
CA ASP A 568 -3.37 23.26 -6.00
C ASP A 568 -2.39 22.33 -6.75
N ALA A 569 -1.78 21.37 -6.05
CA ALA A 569 -0.79 20.47 -6.61
C ALA A 569 -1.38 19.56 -7.71
N MET A 570 -0.58 19.30 -8.74
CA MET A 570 -0.81 18.22 -9.70
C MET A 570 -0.43 16.86 -9.09
N GLY A 571 -0.87 15.77 -9.70
CA GLY A 571 -0.50 14.40 -9.35
C GLY A 571 -1.53 13.68 -8.48
N ALA A 572 -1.22 12.42 -8.15
CA ALA A 572 -2.09 11.51 -7.38
C ALA A 572 -2.57 12.09 -6.04
N PHE A 573 -1.77 12.96 -5.42
CA PHE A 573 -2.06 13.56 -4.10
C PHE A 573 -2.64 14.98 -4.19
N GLY A 574 -2.98 15.48 -5.37
CA GLY A 574 -3.51 16.83 -5.56
C GLY A 574 -4.78 17.12 -4.75
N PHE A 575 -5.60 16.08 -4.53
CA PHE A 575 -6.81 16.17 -3.71
C PHE A 575 -6.55 16.47 -2.22
N LEU A 576 -5.30 16.33 -1.73
CA LEU A 576 -4.93 16.65 -0.35
C LEU A 576 -4.83 18.15 -0.08
N LEU A 577 -4.92 18.98 -1.12
CA LEU A 577 -4.91 20.43 -1.07
C LEU A 577 -3.70 21.02 -0.32
N GLN A 578 -2.51 20.52 -0.66
CA GLN A 578 -1.27 20.86 0.04
C GLN A 578 -0.89 22.34 -0.15
N ALA A 579 -1.16 22.94 -1.31
CA ALA A 579 -0.91 24.36 -1.54
C ALA A 579 -1.82 25.22 -0.64
N HIS A 580 -3.10 24.86 -0.54
CA HIS A 580 -4.03 25.56 0.36
C HIS A 580 -3.63 25.42 1.83
N LYS A 581 -3.25 24.23 2.29
CA LYS A 581 -2.75 24.00 3.66
C LYS A 581 -1.55 24.89 3.95
N TRP A 582 -0.59 24.96 3.03
CA TRP A 582 0.60 25.81 3.15
C TRP A 582 0.27 27.30 3.17
N ARG A 583 -0.66 27.76 2.32
CA ARG A 583 -1.06 29.16 2.32
C ARG A 583 -1.79 29.54 3.60
N ASN A 584 -2.69 28.68 4.07
CA ASN A 584 -3.42 28.88 5.32
C ASN A 584 -2.48 28.97 6.51
N ILE A 585 -1.50 28.05 6.63
CA ILE A 585 -0.57 28.08 7.76
C ILE A 585 0.32 29.32 7.73
N GLN A 586 0.77 29.77 6.55
CA GLN A 586 1.52 31.02 6.40
C GLN A 586 0.70 32.25 6.82
N ILE A 587 -0.58 32.30 6.45
CA ILE A 587 -1.48 33.39 6.88
C ILE A 587 -1.60 33.39 8.40
N ARG A 588 -1.87 32.23 9.03
CA ARG A 588 -1.99 32.11 10.49
C ARG A 588 -0.72 32.52 11.22
N PHE A 589 0.45 32.12 10.73
CA PHE A 589 1.70 32.58 11.36
C PHE A 589 1.89 34.10 11.24
N ARG A 590 1.45 34.74 10.15
CA ARG A 590 1.52 36.20 10.05
C ARG A 590 0.56 36.90 11.00
N GLU A 591 -0.58 36.29 11.31
CA GLU A 591 -1.59 36.83 12.23
C GLU A 591 -1.18 36.67 13.70
N PHE A 592 -0.61 35.51 14.08
CA PHE A 592 -0.42 35.14 15.48
C PHE A 592 1.02 35.21 15.99
N MET A 593 2.03 35.36 15.12
CA MET A 593 3.42 35.47 15.57
C MET A 593 3.71 36.84 16.21
N PRO A 594 4.44 36.89 17.35
CA PRO A 594 4.87 38.15 17.93
C PRO A 594 5.67 39.02 16.96
N VAL A 595 5.49 40.33 17.07
CA VAL A 595 6.21 41.32 16.25
C VAL A 595 7.71 41.15 16.44
N GLY A 596 8.45 41.05 15.33
CA GLY A 596 9.90 40.88 15.32
C GLY A 596 10.39 39.44 15.23
N ILE A 597 9.48 38.44 15.24
CA ILE A 597 9.82 37.03 15.00
C ILE A 597 9.34 36.61 13.60
N ARG A 598 10.22 35.94 12.85
CA ARG A 598 9.94 35.38 11.54
C ARG A 598 9.86 33.84 11.61
N PRO A 599 8.74 33.21 11.22
CA PRO A 599 8.67 31.77 11.09
C PRO A 599 9.45 31.32 9.84
N LEU A 600 10.25 30.27 9.99
CA LEU A 600 10.87 29.52 8.90
C LEU A 600 10.20 28.14 8.85
N LEU A 601 9.32 27.94 7.87
CA LEU A 601 8.62 26.67 7.70
C LEU A 601 9.52 25.67 6.98
N ILE A 602 9.83 24.57 7.64
CA ILE A 602 10.71 23.52 7.14
C ILE A 602 9.86 22.26 6.92
N PRO A 603 9.59 21.85 5.67
CA PRO A 603 8.90 20.60 5.41
C PRO A 603 9.76 19.42 5.85
N VAL A 604 9.15 18.46 6.54
CA VAL A 604 9.79 17.20 6.97
C VAL A 604 9.01 16.02 6.41
N THR A 605 9.75 15.01 5.98
CA THR A 605 9.29 13.82 5.25
C THR A 605 10.11 12.61 5.64
#